data_AF-A0A4U2Z6N9-F1
#
_entry.id   AF-A0A4U2Z6N9-F1
#
_cell.length_a   1.000
_cell.length_b   1.000
_cell.length_c   1.000
_cell.angle_alpha   90.00
_cell.angle_beta   90.00
_cell.angle_gamma   90.00
#
_symmetry.space_group_name_H-M   'P 1'
#
loop_
_entity.id
_entity.type
_entity.pdbx_description
1 polymer ?
#
loop_
_entity_poly.entity_id
_entity_poly.type
_entity_poly.pdbx_seq_one_letter_code
_entity_poly.pdbx_strand_id
1 'polypeptide(L)'
;MSTKPHFIFTKLHNSFSVYVKNLEQLSVGQIRHIEAFALQRKGIFDFNTYTFVIQKRLEFEEFVLLLQKSDLDALCEENFLKTQQTQRVEFGKYKGLAYSDLPDSYLLWLKSNYSGKNREIIDAELKFRNL
;
A
#
# COMPACT_ATOMS: atom_id res chain seq x y z
N MET A 1 6.87 -5.77 -30.06
CA MET A 1 5.67 -5.59 -29.22
C MET A 1 6.09 -4.71 -28.07
N SER A 2 5.59 -3.46 -27.99
CA SER A 2 5.99 -2.53 -26.94
C SER A 2 5.28 -2.91 -25.64
N THR A 3 6.04 -3.34 -24.64
CA THR A 3 5.51 -3.64 -23.30
C THR A 3 5.13 -2.32 -22.63
N LYS A 4 3.86 -2.21 -22.20
CA LYS A 4 3.39 -1.04 -21.46
C LYS A 4 3.87 -1.12 -20.01
N PRO A 5 4.37 -0.03 -19.40
CA PRO A 5 4.71 -0.02 -17.97
C PRO A 5 3.50 -0.36 -17.12
N HIS A 6 3.72 -1.16 -16.08
CA HIS A 6 2.71 -1.59 -15.12
C HIS A 6 2.98 -0.93 -13.77
N PHE A 7 2.18 0.08 -13.45
CA PHE A 7 2.25 0.88 -12.25
C PHE A 7 1.24 0.40 -11.20
N ILE A 8 1.74 0.11 -10.02
CA ILE A 8 0.95 -0.21 -8.84
C ILE A 8 1.00 0.99 -7.90
N PHE A 9 -0.04 1.82 -7.94
CA PHE A 9 -0.17 3.02 -7.13
C PHE A 9 -0.55 2.68 -5.69
N THR A 10 0.12 3.30 -4.73
CA THR A 10 -0.11 3.09 -3.32
C THR A 10 -0.22 4.45 -2.63
N LYS A 11 -1.39 4.73 -2.06
CA LYS A 11 -1.65 5.99 -1.35
C LYS A 11 -1.01 5.97 0.03
N LEU A 12 -0.21 6.98 0.35
CA LEU A 12 0.34 7.22 1.69
C LEU A 12 -0.28 8.49 2.29
N HIS A 13 0.01 8.75 3.57
CA HIS A 13 -0.62 9.86 4.31
C HIS A 13 -0.36 11.25 3.68
N ASN A 14 0.90 11.52 3.29
CA ASN A 14 1.34 12.79 2.70
C ASN A 14 2.08 12.60 1.37
N SER A 15 2.07 11.39 0.82
CA SER A 15 2.79 11.02 -0.37
C SER A 15 2.05 9.90 -1.09
N PHE A 16 2.57 9.49 -2.23
CA PHE A 16 2.21 8.22 -2.83
C PHE A 16 3.46 7.52 -3.32
N SER A 17 3.41 6.20 -3.33
CA SER A 17 4.44 5.35 -3.92
C SER A 17 3.85 4.57 -5.08
N VAL A 18 4.63 4.38 -6.13
CA VAL A 18 4.22 3.62 -7.31
C VAL A 18 5.26 2.57 -7.60
N TYR A 19 4.87 1.32 -7.53
CA TYR A 19 5.72 0.19 -7.86
C TYR A 19 5.59 -0.17 -9.33
N VAL A 20 6.72 -0.34 -10.02
CA VAL A 20 6.78 -0.69 -11.44
C VAL A 20 7.01 -2.19 -11.58
N LYS A 21 5.93 -2.96 -11.70
CA LYS A 21 5.98 -4.43 -11.64
C LYS A 21 6.82 -5.06 -12.75
N ASN A 22 6.80 -4.46 -13.94
CA ASN A 22 7.46 -5.01 -15.13
C ASN A 22 8.67 -4.18 -15.56
N LEU A 23 9.35 -3.51 -14.62
CA LEU A 23 10.49 -2.64 -14.93
C LEU A 23 11.57 -3.33 -15.78
N GLU A 24 11.87 -4.59 -15.49
CA GLU A 24 12.86 -5.40 -16.22
C GLU A 24 12.45 -5.71 -17.67
N GLN A 25 11.15 -5.60 -18.00
CA GLN A 25 10.62 -5.82 -19.34
C GLN A 25 10.51 -4.52 -20.14
N LEU A 26 10.82 -3.38 -19.53
CA LEU A 26 10.78 -2.07 -20.17
C LEU A 26 12.10 -1.75 -20.85
N SER A 27 12.01 -0.94 -21.91
CA SER A 27 13.20 -0.40 -22.55
C SER A 27 13.89 0.64 -21.65
N VAL A 28 15.20 0.78 -21.78
CA VAL A 28 15.99 1.80 -21.06
C VAL A 28 15.42 3.21 -21.28
N GLY A 29 14.91 3.49 -22.49
CA GLY A 29 14.24 4.76 -22.79
C GLY A 29 12.99 5.01 -21.94
N GLN A 30 12.14 3.99 -21.78
CA GLN A 30 10.96 4.08 -20.91
C GLN A 30 11.35 4.25 -19.44
N ILE A 31 12.37 3.53 -18.97
CA ILE A 31 12.87 3.66 -17.60
C ILE A 31 13.35 5.11 -17.34
N ARG A 32 14.11 5.70 -18.28
CA ARG A 32 14.51 7.12 -18.20
C ARG A 32 13.34 8.08 -18.24
N HIS A 33 12.28 7.79 -18.99
CA HIS A 33 11.06 8.59 -18.98
C HIS A 33 10.36 8.55 -17.62
N ILE A 34 10.29 7.39 -16.97
CA ILE A 34 9.69 7.24 -15.64
C ILE A 34 10.53 7.95 -14.58
N GLU A 35 11.86 7.80 -14.66
CA GLU A 35 12.80 8.52 -13.80
C GLU A 35 12.64 10.05 -13.96
N ALA A 36 12.62 10.55 -15.20
CA ALA A 36 12.43 11.97 -15.49
C ALA A 36 11.06 12.46 -14.99
N PHE A 37 10.01 11.66 -15.13
CA PHE A 37 8.67 11.95 -14.62
C PHE A 37 8.66 12.13 -13.09
N ALA A 38 9.36 11.25 -12.37
CA ALA A 38 9.51 11.33 -10.92
C ALA A 38 10.34 12.55 -10.52
N LEU A 39 11.51 12.76 -11.14
CA LEU A 39 12.40 13.89 -10.89
C LEU A 39 11.72 15.25 -11.13
N GLN A 40 10.98 15.40 -12.23
CA GLN A 40 10.24 16.62 -12.56
C GLN A 40 9.24 17.01 -11.45
N ARG A 41 8.72 16.01 -10.74
CA ARG A 41 7.76 16.17 -9.65
C ARG A 41 8.41 16.16 -8.26
N LYS A 42 9.74 16.31 -8.20
CA LYS A 42 10.53 16.22 -6.96
C LYS A 42 10.35 14.88 -6.23
N GLY A 43 10.06 13.83 -6.98
CA GLY A 43 10.01 12.46 -6.51
C GLY A 43 11.38 11.79 -6.54
N ILE A 44 11.46 10.65 -5.88
CA ILE A 44 12.65 9.80 -5.84
C ILE A 44 12.27 8.48 -6.51
N PHE A 45 13.10 8.03 -7.46
CA PHE A 45 12.98 6.71 -8.06
C PHE A 45 14.02 5.78 -7.41
N ASP A 46 13.55 4.69 -6.82
CA ASP A 46 14.39 3.67 -6.20
C ASP A 46 14.49 2.46 -7.14
N PHE A 47 15.67 2.27 -7.71
CA PHE A 47 15.94 1.17 -8.66
C PHE A 47 16.11 -0.19 -7.97
N ASN A 48 16.33 -0.25 -6.65
CA ASN A 48 16.44 -1.54 -5.94
C ASN A 48 15.06 -2.14 -5.69
N THR A 49 14.08 -1.28 -5.39
CA THR A 49 12.70 -1.66 -5.08
C THR A 49 11.75 -1.45 -6.26
N TYR A 50 12.26 -1.02 -7.42
CA TYR A 50 11.49 -0.65 -8.62
C TYR A 50 10.31 0.27 -8.31
N THR A 51 10.47 1.16 -7.33
CA THR A 51 9.39 1.99 -6.80
C THR A 51 9.80 3.45 -6.89
N PHE A 52 8.88 4.33 -7.26
CA PHE A 52 9.07 5.76 -7.10
C PHE A 52 8.10 6.35 -6.10
N VAL A 53 8.58 7.34 -5.35
CA VAL A 53 7.81 8.03 -4.31
C VAL A 53 7.76 9.50 -4.63
N ILE A 54 6.56 10.08 -4.60
CA ILE A 54 6.34 11.51 -4.82
C ILE A 54 5.67 12.07 -3.56
N GLN A 55 6.29 13.09 -2.98
CA GLN A 55 5.79 13.78 -1.77
C GLN A 55 4.67 14.75 -2.12
N LYS A 56 3.58 14.21 -2.67
CA LYS A 56 2.38 14.96 -2.98
C LYS A 56 1.17 14.13 -2.57
N ARG A 57 0.18 14.77 -1.97
CA ARG A 57 -1.12 14.14 -1.76
C ARG A 57 -1.84 14.09 -3.11
N LEU A 58 -2.10 12.89 -3.58
CA LEU A 58 -2.74 12.63 -4.87
C LEU A 58 -3.66 11.41 -4.72
N GLU A 59 -4.80 11.45 -5.39
CA GLU A 59 -5.71 10.28 -5.46
C GLU A 59 -5.38 9.43 -6.70
N PHE A 60 -5.79 8.17 -6.69
CA PHE A 60 -5.51 7.25 -7.80
C PHE A 60 -6.10 7.76 -9.13
N GLU A 61 -7.32 8.28 -9.12
CA GLU A 61 -7.94 8.87 -10.32
C GLU A 61 -7.12 10.05 -10.87
N GLU A 62 -6.61 10.91 -9.98
CA GLU A 62 -5.74 12.02 -10.37
C GLU A 62 -4.38 11.54 -10.91
N PHE A 63 -3.85 10.43 -10.37
CA PHE A 63 -2.63 9.80 -10.89
C PHE A 63 -2.83 9.31 -12.32
N VAL A 64 -3.93 8.61 -12.59
CA VAL A 64 -4.26 8.10 -13.93
C VAL A 64 -4.43 9.25 -14.92
N LEU A 65 -5.16 10.31 -14.54
CA LEU A 65 -5.31 11.51 -15.38
C LEU A 65 -3.97 12.19 -15.67
N LEU A 66 -3.07 12.21 -14.69
CA LEU A 66 -1.77 12.84 -14.80
C LEU A 66 -0.84 12.04 -15.74
N LEU A 67 -0.91 10.71 -15.71
CA LEU A 67 -0.20 9.83 -16.67
C LEU A 67 -0.72 10.03 -18.10
N GLN A 68 -2.04 10.08 -18.27
CA GLN A 68 -2.66 10.36 -19.58
C GLN A 68 -2.21 11.70 -20.15
N LYS A 69 -2.10 12.75 -19.32
CA LYS A 69 -1.56 14.06 -19.74
C LYS A 69 -0.07 14.05 -20.06
N SER A 70 0.67 13.08 -19.51
CA SER A 70 2.12 12.98 -19.69
C SER A 70 2.50 12.04 -20.84
N ASP A 71 1.54 11.61 -21.66
CA ASP A 71 1.72 10.66 -22.77
C ASP A 71 2.34 9.31 -22.34
N LEU A 72 2.20 8.97 -21.06
CA LEU A 72 2.66 7.69 -20.50
C LEU A 72 1.52 6.68 -20.57
N ASP A 73 1.50 5.91 -21.65
CA ASP A 73 0.55 4.81 -21.82
C ASP A 73 0.96 3.61 -20.94
N ALA A 74 0.38 3.54 -19.75
CA ALA A 74 0.71 2.59 -18.69
C ALA A 74 -0.52 1.86 -18.15
N LEU A 75 -0.33 0.61 -17.74
CA LEU A 75 -1.31 -0.13 -16.93
C LEU A 75 -1.21 0.36 -15.49
N CYS A 76 -2.33 0.79 -14.91
CA CYS A 76 -2.39 1.31 -13.55
C CYS A 76 -3.27 0.41 -12.69
N GLU A 77 -2.71 -0.11 -11.60
CA GLU A 77 -3.42 -0.81 -10.55
C GLU A 77 -3.37 0.03 -9.27
N GLU A 78 -4.48 0.12 -8.54
CA GLU A 78 -4.50 0.71 -7.21
C GLU A 78 -4.26 -0.37 -6.17
N ASN A 79 -3.23 -0.17 -5.35
CA ASN A 79 -2.96 -0.97 -4.17
C ASN A 79 -3.45 -0.20 -2.95
N PHE A 80 -4.57 -0.67 -2.42
CA PHE A 80 -5.02 -0.25 -1.11
C PHE A 80 -4.05 -0.82 -0.07
N LEU A 81 -3.25 0.05 0.56
CA LEU A 81 -2.67 -0.29 1.84
C LEU A 81 -3.83 -0.60 2.77
N LYS A 82 -4.13 -1.89 2.91
CA LYS A 82 -4.82 -2.40 4.07
C LYS A 82 -3.91 -2.03 5.22
N THR A 83 -4.15 -0.87 5.81
CA THR A 83 -3.55 -0.45 7.07
C THR A 83 -3.70 -1.64 7.99
N GLN A 84 -2.62 -2.38 8.20
CA GLN A 84 -2.54 -3.31 9.32
C GLN A 84 -2.94 -2.45 10.50
N GLN A 85 -4.10 -2.75 11.08
CA GLN A 85 -4.56 -2.03 12.23
C GLN A 85 -3.54 -2.36 13.32
N THR A 86 -2.51 -1.51 13.46
CA THR A 86 -1.58 -1.51 14.59
C THR A 86 -2.30 -1.03 15.84
N GLN A 87 -3.57 -1.39 15.99
CA GLN A 87 -4.26 -1.25 17.24
C GLN A 87 -3.60 -2.24 18.18
N ARG A 88 -3.03 -1.68 19.24
CA ARG A 88 -2.42 -2.47 20.30
C ARG A 88 -3.52 -2.85 21.26
N VAL A 89 -3.44 -4.06 21.80
CA VAL A 89 -4.31 -4.46 22.89
C VAL A 89 -4.02 -3.55 24.07
N GLU A 90 -5.03 -2.86 24.58
CA GLU A 90 -4.85 -1.91 25.70
C GLU A 90 -5.05 -2.56 27.08
N PHE A 91 -5.37 -3.86 27.10
CA PHE A 91 -5.83 -4.59 28.28
C PHE A 91 -5.29 -6.03 28.36
N GLY A 92 -5.35 -6.63 29.55
CA GLY A 92 -4.99 -8.03 29.77
C GLY A 92 -3.50 -8.35 29.66
N LYS A 93 -3.19 -9.66 29.49
CA LYS A 93 -1.82 -10.21 29.47
C LYS A 93 -1.00 -9.76 28.26
N TYR A 94 -1.67 -9.38 27.17
CA TYR A 94 -1.03 -8.98 25.91
C TYR A 94 -1.07 -7.46 25.68
N LYS A 95 -1.22 -6.68 26.76
CA LYS A 95 -1.25 -5.22 26.70
C LYS A 95 0.01 -4.67 26.01
N GLY A 96 -0.18 -3.90 24.93
CA GLY A 96 0.88 -3.31 24.12
C GLY A 96 1.24 -4.08 22.85
N LEU A 97 0.77 -5.32 22.69
CA LEU A 97 0.96 -6.11 21.46
C LEU A 97 -0.12 -5.79 20.44
N ALA A 98 0.20 -5.91 19.15
CA ALA A 98 -0.79 -5.78 18.08
C ALA A 98 -1.78 -6.94 18.13
N TYR A 99 -3.04 -6.72 17.73
CA TYR A 99 -3.99 -7.84 17.59
C TYR A 99 -3.49 -8.91 16.61
N SER A 100 -2.68 -8.50 15.62
CA SER A 100 -2.04 -9.39 14.65
C SER A 100 -0.92 -10.26 15.22
N ASP A 101 -0.44 -10.01 16.44
CA ASP A 101 0.55 -10.85 17.13
C ASP A 101 -0.09 -11.76 18.18
N LEU A 102 -1.42 -11.69 18.36
CA LEU A 102 -2.10 -12.52 19.34
C LEU A 102 -2.22 -13.97 18.84
N PRO A 103 -2.12 -14.95 19.75
CA PRO A 103 -2.44 -16.33 19.43
C PRO A 103 -3.94 -16.51 19.17
N ASP A 104 -4.31 -17.40 18.24
CA ASP A 104 -5.69 -17.59 17.78
C ASP A 104 -6.65 -17.99 18.91
N SER A 105 -6.19 -18.83 19.84
CA SER A 105 -6.96 -19.21 21.03
C SER A 105 -7.33 -18.00 21.89
N TYR A 106 -6.49 -16.97 21.92
CA TYR A 106 -6.75 -15.76 22.68
C TYR A 106 -7.68 -14.80 21.94
N LEU A 107 -7.60 -14.71 20.61
CA LEU A 107 -8.55 -13.96 19.79
C LEU A 107 -9.98 -14.53 19.90
N LEU A 108 -10.12 -15.86 19.87
CA LEU A 108 -11.40 -16.55 20.09
C LEU A 108 -11.94 -16.31 21.50
N TRP A 109 -11.07 -16.36 22.52
CA TRP A 109 -11.44 -16.03 23.88
C TRP A 109 -11.90 -14.57 24.01
N LEU A 110 -11.19 -13.64 23.38
CA LEU A 110 -11.53 -12.21 23.34
C LEU A 110 -12.91 -11.98 22.70
N LYS A 111 -13.22 -12.63 21.57
CA LYS A 111 -14.54 -12.53 20.92
C LYS A 111 -15.69 -12.92 21.86
N SER A 112 -15.47 -13.93 22.70
CA SER A 112 -16.50 -14.44 23.63
C SER A 112 -16.55 -13.69 24.97
N ASN A 113 -15.43 -13.14 25.44
CA ASN A 113 -15.30 -12.56 26.79
C ASN A 113 -15.17 -11.03 26.81
N TYR A 114 -14.85 -10.40 25.68
CA TYR A 114 -14.64 -8.96 25.60
C TYR A 114 -15.84 -8.25 24.96
N SER A 115 -16.48 -7.39 25.75
CA SER A 115 -17.63 -6.58 25.34
C SER A 115 -17.29 -5.08 25.23
N GLY A 116 -16.00 -4.74 25.14
CA GLY A 116 -15.54 -3.36 25.02
C GLY A 116 -15.59 -2.83 23.58
N LYS A 117 -15.21 -1.56 23.43
CA LYS A 117 -15.21 -0.84 22.14
C LYS A 117 -14.34 -1.49 21.06
N ASN A 118 -13.37 -2.32 21.44
CA ASN A 118 -12.41 -2.94 20.50
C ASN A 118 -12.91 -4.25 19.87
N ARG A 119 -14.18 -4.63 20.06
CA ARG A 119 -14.78 -5.87 19.51
C ARG A 119 -14.79 -5.89 17.98
N GLU A 120 -15.03 -4.75 17.33
CA GLU A 120 -15.04 -4.64 15.86
C GLU A 120 -13.65 -4.94 15.27
N ILE A 121 -12.59 -4.59 16.00
CA ILE A 121 -11.20 -4.88 15.60
C ILE A 121 -10.88 -6.37 15.74
N ILE A 122 -11.34 -7.00 16.83
CA ILE A 122 -11.18 -8.44 17.03
C ILE A 122 -11.92 -9.22 15.94
N ASP A 123 -13.13 -8.79 15.56
CA ASP A 123 -13.90 -9.41 14.47
C ASP A 123 -13.22 -9.22 13.10
N ALA A 124 -12.65 -8.04 12.86
CA ALA A 124 -11.88 -7.76 11.65
C ALA A 124 -10.61 -8.62 11.54
N GLU A 125 -9.87 -8.81 12.64
CA GLU A 125 -8.68 -9.66 12.68
C GLU A 125 -9.02 -11.15 12.57
N LEU A 126 -10.12 -11.61 13.16
CA LEU A 126 -10.60 -12.99 13.00
C LEU A 126 -11.02 -13.26 11.55
N LYS A 127 -11.74 -12.33 10.92
CA LYS A 127 -12.05 -12.41 9.48
C LYS A 127 -10.80 -12.39 8.62
N PHE A 128 -9.79 -11.60 8.99
CA PHE A 128 -8.52 -11.55 8.27
C PHE A 128 -7.79 -12.89 8.32
N ARG A 129 -7.85 -13.59 9.46
CA ARG A 129 -7.23 -14.90 9.65
C ARG A 129 -8.09 -16.10 9.21
N ASN A 130 -9.31 -15.88 8.70
CA ASN A 130 -10.28 -16.94 8.36
C ASN A 130 -10.55 -17.93 9.51
N LEU A 131 -10.73 -17.41 10.73
CA LEU A 131 -11.05 -18.18 11.94
C LEU A 131 -12.49 -17.97 12.43
#